data_AF-A0ABD5S3Y2-F1
#
_entry.id   AF-A0ABD5S3Y2-F1
#
_cell.length_a   1.000
_cell.length_b   1.000
_cell.length_c   1.000
_cell.angle_alpha   90.00
_cell.angle_beta   90.00
_cell.angle_gamma   90.00
#
_symmetry.space_group_name_H-M   'P 1'
#
loop_
_entity.id
_entity.type
_entity.pdbx_description
1 polymer ?
#
loop_
_entity_poly.entity_id
_entity_poly.type
_entity_poly.pdbx_seq_one_letter_code
_entity_poly.pdbx_strand_id
1 'polypeptide(L)'
;GAGDADYLHVVEELLAPGLSRFDPDLLLVSAGFDAHRHDPISRMRVSTEGYALLTDRMRDVVDETGAGLGFVLEGGYGLDTLSEGIATVHETFDGRSPIEPDDEPDEDVAELVDEVRGVHDLD
;
A
#
# COMPACT_ATOMS: atom_id res chain seq x y z
N GLY A 1 1.51 7.93 13.74
CA GLY A 1 1.05 6.62 13.24
C GLY A 1 1.94 6.19 12.11
N ALA A 2 1.73 5.00 11.57
CA ALA A 2 2.56 4.44 10.51
C ALA A 2 2.69 5.36 9.29
N GLY A 3 3.87 5.38 8.67
CA GLY A 3 4.23 6.15 7.48
C GLY A 3 4.57 5.27 6.28
N ASP A 4 5.27 5.84 5.30
CA ASP A 4 5.52 5.17 4.02
C ASP A 4 6.34 3.89 4.16
N ALA A 5 7.45 3.94 4.91
CA ALA A 5 8.31 2.79 5.17
C ALA A 5 7.55 1.64 5.85
N ASP A 6 6.70 1.96 6.83
CA ASP A 6 5.89 0.97 7.55
C ASP A 6 4.90 0.26 6.63
N TYR A 7 4.16 1.03 5.82
CA TYR A 7 3.18 0.49 4.90
C TYR A 7 3.84 -0.31 3.77
N LEU A 8 4.97 0.17 3.25
CA LEU A 8 5.74 -0.53 2.23
C LEU A 8 6.25 -1.86 2.76
N HIS A 9 6.82 -1.88 3.97
CA HIS A 9 7.31 -3.09 4.62
C HIS A 9 6.19 -4.13 4.80
N VAL A 10 5.00 -3.71 5.26
CA VAL A 10 3.84 -4.62 5.37
C VAL A 10 3.41 -5.16 4.01
N VAL A 11 3.45 -4.35 2.95
CA VAL A 11 3.11 -4.82 1.61
C VAL A 11 4.12 -5.85 1.12
N GLU A 12 5.41 -5.57 1.23
CA GLU A 12 6.47 -6.39 0.64
C GLU A 12 6.70 -7.69 1.40
N GLU A 13 6.70 -7.64 2.74
CA GLU A 13 7.09 -8.78 3.57
C GLU A 13 5.91 -9.65 3.99
N LEU A 14 4.68 -9.12 3.95
CA LEU A 14 3.49 -9.84 4.38
C LEU A 14 2.45 -10.00 3.28
N LEU A 15 1.98 -8.91 2.69
CA LEU A 15 0.86 -8.98 1.74
C LEU A 15 1.26 -9.60 0.41
N ALA A 16 2.38 -9.19 -0.20
CA ALA A 16 2.82 -9.71 -1.48
C ALA A 16 3.09 -11.22 -1.43
N PRO A 17 3.84 -11.79 -0.46
CA PRO A 17 4.00 -13.24 -0.34
C PRO A 17 2.67 -13.97 -0.11
N GLY A 18 1.78 -13.40 0.71
CA GLY A 18 0.46 -13.95 0.96
C GLY A 18 -0.41 -13.99 -0.30
N LEU A 19 -0.40 -12.90 -1.08
CA LEU A 19 -1.14 -12.80 -2.33
C LEU A 19 -0.57 -13.72 -3.41
N SER A 20 0.75 -13.79 -3.56
CA SER A 20 1.41 -14.70 -4.51
C SER A 20 1.16 -16.17 -4.15
N ARG A 21 1.10 -16.51 -2.85
CA ARG A 21 0.70 -17.85 -2.39
C ARG A 21 -0.79 -18.14 -2.66
N PHE A 22 -1.64 -17.12 -2.56
CA PHE A 22 -3.07 -17.24 -2.81
C PHE A 22 -3.41 -17.43 -4.30
N ASP A 23 -2.57 -16.88 -5.20
CA ASP A 23 -2.68 -16.98 -6.66
C ASP A 23 -4.03 -16.44 -7.20
N PRO A 24 -4.34 -15.14 -6.99
CA PRO A 24 -5.63 -14.57 -7.39
C PRO A 24 -5.74 -14.39 -8.90
N ASP A 25 -6.93 -14.60 -9.46
CA ASP A 25 -7.27 -14.15 -10.82
C ASP A 25 -7.63 -12.64 -10.88
N LEU A 26 -7.97 -12.04 -9.74
CA LEU A 26 -8.38 -10.63 -9.61
C LEU A 26 -8.05 -10.10 -8.22
N LEU A 27 -7.31 -9.00 -8.15
CA LEU A 27 -7.05 -8.21 -6.95
C LEU A 27 -7.93 -6.95 -6.94
N LEU A 28 -8.76 -6.79 -5.92
CA LEU A 28 -9.55 -5.58 -5.69
C LEU A 28 -9.02 -4.83 -4.47
N VAL A 29 -8.56 -3.60 -4.69
CA VAL A 29 -8.06 -2.70 -3.66
C VAL A 29 -9.20 -1.79 -3.21
N SER A 30 -9.60 -1.94 -1.95
CA SER A 30 -10.49 -1.01 -1.25
C SER A 30 -9.67 0.24 -0.89
N ALA A 31 -9.73 1.25 -1.77
CA ALA A 31 -8.79 2.36 -1.82
C ALA A 31 -9.29 3.55 -1.00
N GLY A 32 -8.95 3.55 0.29
CA GLY A 32 -9.13 4.70 1.19
C GLY A 32 -7.90 5.61 1.24
N PHE A 33 -8.13 6.93 1.17
CA PHE A 33 -7.10 7.96 1.25
C PHE A 33 -7.02 8.65 2.61
N ASP A 34 -7.66 8.06 3.64
CA ASP A 34 -7.66 8.59 5.00
C ASP A 34 -6.36 8.27 5.76
N ALA A 35 -5.51 7.33 5.33
CA ALA A 35 -4.18 7.15 5.92
C ALA A 35 -3.19 8.30 5.58
N HIS A 36 -3.58 9.22 4.71
CA HIS A 36 -2.75 10.34 4.31
C HIS A 36 -2.40 11.26 5.49
N ARG A 37 -1.15 11.75 5.55
CA ARG A 37 -0.62 12.59 6.65
C ARG A 37 -1.36 13.91 6.90
N HIS A 38 -2.17 14.35 5.94
CA HIS A 38 -2.98 15.57 6.02
C HIS A 38 -4.49 15.28 6.12
N ASP A 39 -4.90 14.01 6.27
CA ASP A 39 -6.29 13.68 6.56
C ASP A 39 -6.69 14.20 7.96
N PRO A 40 -7.87 14.81 8.13
CA PRO A 40 -8.27 15.41 9.40
C PRO A 40 -8.71 14.42 10.49
N ILE A 41 -8.97 13.15 10.14
CA ILE A 41 -9.53 12.14 11.04
C ILE A 41 -8.45 11.15 11.48
N SER A 42 -7.64 10.70 10.53
CA SER A 42 -6.57 9.75 10.76
C SER A 42 -5.37 10.36 11.49
N ARG A 43 -4.51 9.49 12.03
CA ARG A 43 -3.23 9.85 12.66
C ARG A 43 -2.05 9.12 12.02
N MET A 44 -2.24 8.65 10.80
CA MET A 44 -1.19 8.04 9.98
C MET A 44 -0.37 9.12 9.29
N ARG A 45 0.80 8.73 8.78
CA ARG A 45 1.80 9.62 8.17
C ARG A 45 2.06 9.29 6.69
N VAL A 46 1.17 8.53 6.05
CA VAL A 46 1.36 8.13 4.65
C VAL A 46 1.38 9.36 3.76
N SER A 47 2.40 9.46 2.91
CA SER A 47 2.55 10.55 1.97
C SER A 47 1.83 10.26 0.66
N THR A 48 1.76 11.25 -0.21
CA THR A 48 1.31 11.06 -1.59
C THR A 48 2.21 10.08 -2.32
N GLU A 49 3.53 10.12 -2.07
CA GLU A 49 4.49 9.15 -2.62
C GLU A 49 4.24 7.74 -2.07
N GLY A 50 3.87 7.62 -0.79
CA GLY A 50 3.44 6.35 -0.20
C GLY A 50 2.30 5.70 -0.98
N TYR A 51 1.27 6.46 -1.36
CA TYR A 51 0.19 5.91 -2.20
C TYR A 51 0.67 5.50 -3.61
N ALA A 52 1.65 6.20 -4.18
CA ALA A 52 2.26 5.81 -5.44
C ALA A 52 3.00 4.47 -5.31
N LEU A 53 3.82 4.31 -4.25
CA LEU A 53 4.55 3.08 -3.92
C LEU A 53 3.59 1.90 -3.73
N LEU A 54 2.56 2.07 -2.91
CA LEU A 54 1.58 1.01 -2.64
C LEU A 54 0.86 0.60 -3.92
N THR A 55 0.51 1.56 -4.78
CA THR A 55 -0.09 1.26 -6.09
C THR A 55 0.86 0.45 -6.96
N ASP A 56 2.14 0.83 -7.00
CA ASP A 56 3.15 0.17 -7.83
C ASP A 56 3.41 -1.25 -7.34
N ARG A 57 3.50 -1.49 -6.03
CA ARG A 57 3.63 -2.84 -5.48
C ARG A 57 2.43 -3.73 -5.75
N MET A 58 1.21 -3.18 -5.76
CA MET A 58 0.04 -3.98 -6.18
C MET A 58 0.11 -4.35 -7.67
N ARG A 59 0.73 -3.51 -8.51
CA ARG A 59 0.98 -3.82 -9.93
C ARG A 59 2.02 -4.94 -10.06
N ASP A 60 3.11 -4.86 -9.32
CA ASP A 60 4.13 -5.92 -9.29
C ASP A 60 3.49 -7.29 -8.93
N VAL A 61 2.65 -7.33 -7.89
CA VAL A 61 1.94 -8.55 -7.47
C VAL A 61 1.03 -9.11 -8.57
N VAL A 62 0.26 -8.27 -9.26
CA VAL A 62 -0.62 -8.76 -10.34
C VAL A 62 0.14 -9.13 -11.61
N ASP A 63 1.28 -8.50 -11.87
CA ASP A 63 2.16 -8.87 -12.99
C ASP A 63 2.82 -10.24 -12.73
N GLU A 64 3.18 -10.54 -11.48
CA GLU A 64 3.73 -11.84 -11.08
C GLU A 64 2.68 -12.96 -11.12
N THR A 65 1.46 -12.69 -10.65
CA THR A 65 0.36 -13.67 -10.56
C THR A 65 -0.46 -13.79 -11.84
N GLY A 66 -0.39 -12.80 -12.73
CA GLY A 66 -1.26 -12.71 -13.91
C GLY A 66 -2.69 -12.27 -13.60
N ALA A 67 -2.92 -11.73 -12.40
CA ALA A 67 -4.23 -11.28 -11.95
C ALA A 67 -4.71 -10.00 -12.68
N GLY A 68 -6.02 -9.78 -12.71
CA GLY A 68 -6.56 -8.43 -12.94
C GLY A 68 -6.37 -7.54 -11.70
N LEU A 69 -6.30 -6.22 -11.89
CA LEU A 69 -6.23 -5.24 -10.79
C LEU A 69 -7.34 -4.21 -10.91
N GLY A 70 -8.03 -3.94 -9.81
CA GLY A 70 -9.06 -2.89 -9.73
C GLY A 70 -9.02 -2.14 -8.41
N PHE A 71 -9.20 -0.82 -8.47
CA PHE A 71 -9.29 0.04 -7.29
C PHE A 71 -10.74 0.51 -7.13
N VAL A 72 -11.26 0.43 -5.90
CA VAL A 72 -12.59 0.90 -5.52
C VAL A 72 -12.42 2.00 -4.49
N LEU A 73 -12.82 3.23 -4.83
CA LEU A 73 -12.68 4.37 -3.93
C LEU A 73 -13.56 4.20 -2.69
N GLU A 74 -12.96 4.44 -1.51
CA GLU A 74 -13.64 4.38 -0.21
C GLU A 74 -13.47 5.69 0.59
N GLY A 75 -12.74 5.63 1.72
CA GLY A 75 -12.53 6.75 2.63
C GLY A 75 -11.54 7.80 2.11
N GLY A 76 -11.42 8.90 2.85
CA GLY A 76 -10.62 10.07 2.50
C GLY A 76 -11.42 11.33 2.79
N TYR A 77 -11.10 12.01 3.90
CA TYR A 77 -11.91 13.09 4.44
C TYR A 77 -11.28 14.47 4.22
N GLY A 78 -9.98 14.50 3.89
CA GLY A 78 -9.34 15.65 3.26
C GLY A 78 -9.66 15.68 1.76
N LEU A 79 -10.43 16.66 1.29
CA LEU A 79 -10.83 16.73 -0.13
C LEU A 79 -9.63 16.92 -1.06
N ASP A 80 -8.66 17.76 -0.67
CA ASP A 80 -7.45 17.98 -1.44
C ASP A 80 -6.63 16.68 -1.52
N THR A 81 -6.40 16.02 -0.37
CA THR A 81 -5.61 14.77 -0.29
C THR A 81 -6.29 13.61 -1.00
N LEU A 82 -7.63 13.55 -0.97
CA LEU A 82 -8.40 12.58 -1.73
C LEU A 82 -8.19 12.77 -3.24
N SER A 83 -8.27 14.02 -3.72
CA SER A 83 -8.05 14.31 -5.15
C SER A 83 -6.61 14.01 -5.59
N GLU A 84 -5.63 14.37 -4.76
CA GLU A 84 -4.21 14.07 -4.99
C GLU A 84 -3.94 12.57 -4.99
N GLY A 85 -4.55 11.83 -4.06
CA GLY A 85 -4.43 10.37 -3.98
C GLY A 85 -4.96 9.67 -5.22
N ILE A 86 -6.15 10.03 -5.68
CA ILE A 86 -6.74 9.49 -6.92
C ILE A 86 -5.84 9.82 -8.12
N ALA A 87 -5.41 11.07 -8.25
CA ALA A 87 -4.51 11.47 -9.34
C ALA A 87 -3.21 10.66 -9.31
N THR A 88 -2.63 10.46 -8.14
CA THR A 88 -1.40 9.68 -7.95
C THR A 88 -1.54 8.24 -8.41
N VAL A 89 -2.64 7.56 -8.05
CA VAL A 89 -2.91 6.20 -8.53
C VAL A 89 -2.90 6.16 -10.07
N HIS A 90 -3.62 7.09 -10.70
CA HIS A 90 -3.68 7.17 -12.17
C HIS A 90 -2.31 7.47 -12.79
N GLU A 91 -1.55 8.40 -12.23
CA GLU A 91 -0.18 8.72 -12.70
C GLU A 91 0.75 7.50 -12.62
N THR A 92 0.67 6.70 -11.55
CA THR A 92 1.43 5.44 -11.43
C THR A 92 1.06 4.46 -12.55
N PHE A 93 -0.24 4.30 -12.83
CA PHE A 93 -0.68 3.51 -13.99
C PHE A 93 -0.18 4.05 -15.34
N ASP A 94 -0.08 5.37 -15.47
CA ASP A 94 0.45 6.06 -16.66
C ASP A 94 1.98 6.02 -16.77
N GLY A 95 2.67 5.33 -15.85
CA GLY A 95 4.10 5.05 -15.91
C GLY A 95 4.98 5.95 -15.05
N ARG A 96 4.41 6.68 -14.08
CA ARG A 96 5.20 7.31 -13.02
C ARG A 96 5.88 6.23 -12.18
N SER A 97 7.19 6.35 -12.00
CA SER A 97 7.95 5.54 -11.05
C SER A 97 7.99 6.24 -9.69
N PRO A 98 7.51 5.60 -8.61
CA PRO A 98 7.57 6.17 -7.28
C PRO A 98 8.99 6.20 -6.71
N ILE A 99 9.21 7.07 -5.73
CA ILE A 99 10.47 7.18 -4.98
C ILE A 99 10.36 6.37 -3.69
N GLU A 100 11.29 5.45 -3.45
CA GLU A 100 11.33 4.68 -2.21
C GLU A 100 11.66 5.56 -1.00
N PRO A 101 11.10 5.24 0.20
CA PRO A 101 11.38 6.00 1.40
C PRO A 101 12.84 5.80 1.84
N ASP A 102 13.45 6.87 2.36
CA ASP A 102 14.79 6.82 2.96
C ASP A 102 14.79 6.23 4.39
N ASP A 103 13.62 6.19 5.03
CA ASP A 103 13.43 5.74 6.40
C ASP A 103 13.26 4.21 6.48
N GLU A 104 13.69 3.62 7.59
CA GLU A 104 13.37 2.23 7.94
C GLU A 104 11.98 2.13 8.59
N PRO A 105 11.28 0.98 8.50
CA PRO A 105 10.03 0.77 9.22
C PRO A 105 10.25 0.87 10.74
N ASP A 106 9.25 1.37 11.47
CA ASP A 106 9.22 1.39 12.92
C ASP A 106 9.37 -0.06 13.48
N GLU A 107 10.17 -0.23 14.53
CA GLU A 107 10.49 -1.56 15.12
C GLU A 107 9.22 -2.34 15.50
N ASP A 108 8.23 -1.66 16.09
CA ASP A 108 6.92 -2.24 16.44
C ASP A 108 6.18 -2.81 15.20
N VAL A 109 6.37 -2.21 14.01
CA VAL A 109 5.75 -2.67 12.77
C VAL A 109 6.47 -3.90 12.24
N ALA A 110 7.80 -3.91 12.28
CA ALA A 110 8.61 -5.06 11.88
C ALA A 110 8.29 -6.29 12.77
N GLU A 111 8.26 -6.11 14.09
CA GLU A 111 7.89 -7.18 15.03
C GLU A 111 6.46 -7.71 14.76
N LEU A 112 5.51 -6.83 14.47
CA LEU A 112 4.15 -7.23 14.11
C LEU A 112 4.10 -8.02 12.80
N VAL A 113 4.88 -7.62 11.79
CA VAL A 113 4.98 -8.34 10.52
C VAL A 113 5.52 -9.75 10.75
N ASP A 114 6.61 -9.89 11.50
CA ASP A 114 7.20 -11.20 11.83
C ASP A 114 6.21 -12.10 12.60
N GLU A 115 5.49 -11.54 13.57
CA GLU A 115 4.44 -12.28 14.30
C GLU A 115 3.36 -12.81 13.34
N VAL A 116 2.84 -11.95 12.46
CA VAL A 116 1.76 -12.32 11.53
C VAL A 116 2.27 -13.32 10.49
N ARG A 117 3.50 -13.18 9.99
CA ARG A 117 4.11 -14.16 9.07
C ARG A 117 4.21 -15.54 9.70
N GLY A 118 4.64 -15.62 10.96
CA GLY A 118 4.70 -16.88 11.70
C GLY A 118 3.32 -17.53 11.93
N VAL A 119 2.26 -16.72 12.09
CA VAL A 119 0.88 -17.23 12.20
C VAL A 119 0.35 -17.81 10.89
N HIS A 120 0.78 -17.26 9.75
CA HIS A 120 0.30 -17.63 8.41
C HIS A 120 1.25 -18.56 7.63
N ASP A 121 2.34 -19.02 8.26
CA ASP A 121 3.40 -19.81 7.64
C ASP A 121 3.95 -19.12 6.36
N LEU A 122 4.29 -17.83 6.48
CA LEU A 122 4.86 -16.99 5.41
C LEU A 122 6.37 -16.73 5.57
N ASP A 123 7.06 -17.63 6.29
CA ASP A 123 8.52 -17.60 6.50
C ASP A 123 9.33 -17.94 5.23
#